data_AF-A0A9P6IUZ7-F1
#
_entry.id   AF-A0A9P6IUZ7-F1
#
_cell.length_a   1.000
_cell.length_b   1.000
_cell.length_c   1.000
_cell.angle_alpha   90.00
_cell.angle_beta   90.00
_cell.angle_gamma   90.00
#
_symmetry.space_group_name_H-M   'P 1'
#
loop_
_entity.id
_entity.type
_entity.pdbx_description
1 polymer ?
#
loop_
_entity_poly.entity_id
_entity_poly.type
_entity_poly.pdbx_seq_one_letter_code
_entity_poly.pdbx_strand_id
1 'polypeptide(L)'
;MDYEYPESKNELGQTPQQRQHHIREKDVELDASLLTDPLQGLSMEQVAERLQTFGKNELVEVKRNRFLKFLGYFVGPIAFLIQLACIISAIVNDWFNFFIILGLLFLNAIIGYVEEARAESAVDALRQTLALKTRCWREGHLQEIDSSGLVPGDIIVLRLGDIVPADARLLGIDASGTNTDGDLLVDQSALTGESLPVRKRKGDEVFSSTVVKQGQQRAIVTKTGIKTFIGRAAHLIASTQDEGHFQKIINRIGNFLIVFTLLLVIMIIIFQFVSFRDDPIRGQVLKILGPVLILAVAAIPVGLPTVMAVTMAVGARSLATKQVIVKRLAA
;
A
#
# COMPACT_ATOMS: atom_id res chain seq x y z
N MET A 1 -20.03 -46.86 -22.68
CA MET A 1 -18.66 -46.97 -22.17
C MET A 1 -18.31 -45.61 -21.62
N ASP A 2 -18.53 -45.41 -20.33
CA ASP A 2 -18.15 -44.19 -19.64
C ASP A 2 -16.63 -44.18 -19.48
N TYR A 3 -15.96 -43.22 -20.12
CA TYR A 3 -14.53 -42.99 -19.95
C TYR A 3 -14.34 -42.17 -18.67
N GLU A 4 -14.00 -42.86 -17.59
CA GLU A 4 -13.58 -42.26 -16.33
C GLU A 4 -12.21 -41.60 -16.52
N TYR A 5 -12.14 -40.26 -16.47
CA TYR A 5 -10.87 -39.54 -16.53
C TYR A 5 -10.07 -39.78 -15.24
N PRO A 6 -8.78 -40.20 -15.31
CA PRO A 6 -7.97 -40.39 -14.12
C PRO A 6 -7.70 -39.05 -13.41
N GLU A 7 -7.99 -38.99 -12.11
CA GLU A 7 -7.76 -37.79 -11.28
C GLU A 7 -6.27 -37.37 -11.29
N SER A 8 -6.02 -36.07 -11.55
CA SER A 8 -4.66 -35.51 -11.57
C SER A 8 -4.04 -35.51 -10.16
N LYS A 9 -2.97 -36.30 -10.00
CA LYS A 9 -2.17 -36.39 -8.78
C LYS A 9 -1.03 -35.38 -8.80
N ASN A 10 -0.68 -34.81 -7.65
CA ASN A 10 0.49 -33.94 -7.52
C ASN A 10 1.80 -34.75 -7.53
N GLU A 11 2.95 -34.08 -7.40
CA GLU A 11 4.29 -34.69 -7.31
C GLU A 11 4.44 -35.68 -6.13
N LEU A 12 3.51 -35.64 -5.17
CA LEU A 12 3.39 -36.54 -4.02
C LEU A 12 2.31 -37.63 -4.21
N GLY A 13 1.74 -37.79 -5.40
CA GLY A 13 0.76 -38.85 -5.70
C GLY A 13 -0.65 -38.64 -5.13
N GLN A 14 -0.96 -37.46 -4.59
CA GLN A 14 -2.22 -37.18 -3.90
C GLN A 14 -3.30 -36.63 -4.84
N THR A 15 -4.51 -37.20 -4.77
CA THR A 15 -5.67 -36.68 -5.50
C THR A 15 -6.21 -35.39 -4.88
N PRO A 16 -7.01 -34.57 -5.61
CA PRO A 16 -7.60 -33.34 -5.07
C PRO A 16 -8.43 -33.59 -3.81
N GLN A 17 -9.17 -34.70 -3.77
CA GLN A 17 -9.98 -35.11 -2.62
C GLN A 17 -9.10 -35.47 -1.42
N GLN A 18 -7.99 -36.19 -1.64
CA GLN A 18 -7.01 -36.52 -0.60
C GLN A 18 -6.30 -35.27 -0.07
N ARG A 19 -6.00 -34.29 -0.92
CA ARG A 19 -5.49 -32.98 -0.48
C ARG A 19 -6.48 -32.28 0.43
N GLN A 20 -7.76 -32.29 0.07
CA GLN A 20 -8.82 -31.65 0.86
C GLN A 20 -9.05 -32.37 2.20
N HIS A 21 -8.91 -33.70 2.23
CA HIS A 21 -8.98 -34.51 3.45
C HIS A 21 -7.75 -34.32 4.35
N HIS A 22 -6.54 -34.24 3.78
CA HIS A 22 -5.29 -34.07 4.53
C HIS A 22 -5.15 -32.63 5.08
N ILE A 23 -5.71 -31.63 4.40
CA ILE A 23 -5.88 -30.27 4.95
C ILE A 23 -6.88 -30.31 6.12
N ARG A 24 -8.01 -31.03 5.98
CA ARG A 24 -9.01 -31.18 7.06
C ARG A 24 -8.48 -31.89 8.31
N GLU A 25 -7.63 -32.90 8.18
CA GLU A 25 -7.09 -33.67 9.32
C GLU A 25 -6.00 -32.92 10.08
N LYS A 26 -5.23 -32.05 9.42
CA LYS A 26 -4.13 -31.32 10.06
C LYS A 26 -4.57 -30.10 10.88
N ASP A 27 -5.83 -29.67 10.73
CA ASP A 27 -6.40 -28.48 11.39
C ASP A 27 -7.25 -28.79 12.65
N VAL A 28 -7.26 -30.05 13.12
CA VAL A 28 -8.07 -30.49 14.28
C VAL A 28 -7.46 -30.10 15.63
N GLU A 29 -6.16 -29.78 15.69
CA GLU A 29 -5.58 -29.12 16.87
C GLU A 29 -5.80 -27.61 16.73
N LEU A 30 -6.72 -27.07 17.54
CA LEU A 30 -6.68 -25.64 17.85
C LEU A 30 -5.29 -25.34 18.37
N ASP A 31 -4.55 -24.52 17.61
CA ASP A 31 -3.31 -23.91 18.03
C ASP A 31 -3.45 -23.50 19.51
N ALA A 32 -2.54 -23.90 20.40
CA ALA A 32 -2.72 -23.72 21.84
C ALA A 32 -2.97 -22.25 22.24
N SER A 33 -2.57 -21.31 21.39
CA SER A 33 -2.83 -19.86 21.49
C SER A 33 -4.30 -19.45 21.33
N LEU A 34 -5.13 -20.31 20.72
CA LEU A 34 -6.55 -20.14 20.46
C LEU A 34 -7.45 -20.83 21.51
N LEU A 35 -6.89 -21.46 22.54
CA LEU A 35 -7.67 -22.06 23.62
C LEU A 35 -8.32 -20.95 24.47
N THR A 36 -9.55 -20.60 24.10
CA THR A 36 -10.39 -19.62 24.78
C THR A 36 -11.72 -20.28 25.12
N ASP A 37 -12.23 -20.05 26.33
CA ASP A 37 -13.56 -20.52 26.70
C ASP A 37 -14.62 -19.82 25.81
N PRO A 38 -15.39 -20.58 25.00
CA PRO A 38 -16.44 -20.02 24.15
C PRO A 38 -17.53 -19.22 24.87
N LEU A 39 -17.72 -19.45 26.17
CA LEU A 39 -18.76 -18.82 26.99
C LEU A 39 -18.26 -17.56 27.69
N GLN A 40 -17.04 -17.57 28.21
CA GLN A 40 -16.46 -16.42 28.91
C GLN A 40 -15.70 -15.46 27.99
N GLY A 41 -15.13 -15.96 26.89
CA GLY A 41 -14.25 -15.18 26.04
C GLY A 41 -12.91 -14.87 26.72
N LEU A 42 -12.24 -13.81 26.27
CA LEU A 42 -10.92 -13.40 26.78
C LEU A 42 -11.01 -12.43 27.97
N SER A 43 -10.02 -12.50 28.87
CA SER A 43 -9.83 -11.46 29.89
C SER A 43 -9.12 -10.24 29.31
N MET A 44 -9.30 -9.07 29.94
CA MET A 44 -8.67 -7.83 29.46
C MET A 44 -7.13 -7.88 29.53
N GLU A 45 -6.57 -8.62 30.50
CA GLU A 45 -5.13 -8.86 30.59
C GLU A 45 -4.62 -9.68 29.40
N GLN A 46 -5.32 -10.77 29.06
CA GLN A 46 -4.98 -11.61 27.91
C GLN A 46 -5.11 -10.85 26.58
N VAL A 47 -6.11 -9.97 26.47
CA VAL A 47 -6.27 -9.11 25.30
C VAL A 47 -5.09 -8.15 25.18
N ALA A 48 -4.66 -7.52 26.28
CA ALA A 48 -3.52 -6.60 26.28
C ALA A 48 -2.21 -7.31 25.88
N GLU A 49 -1.95 -8.50 26.41
CA GLU A 49 -0.79 -9.32 26.06
C GLU A 49 -0.81 -9.74 24.59
N ARG A 50 -1.96 -10.20 24.08
CA ARG A 50 -2.10 -10.57 22.67
C ARG A 50 -2.03 -9.37 21.74
N LEU A 51 -2.50 -8.19 22.14
CA LEU A 51 -2.34 -6.96 21.36
C LEU A 51 -0.86 -6.57 21.22
N GLN A 52 -0.04 -6.78 22.26
CA GLN A 52 1.41 -6.55 22.17
C GLN A 52 2.09 -7.56 21.24
N THR A 53 1.64 -8.82 21.26
CA THR A 53 2.26 -9.91 20.50
C THR A 53 1.85 -9.94 19.03
N PHE A 54 0.55 -9.81 18.75
CA PHE A 54 -0.03 -9.94 17.41
C PHE A 54 -0.26 -8.59 16.73
N GLY A 55 -0.28 -7.49 17.48
CA GLY A 55 -0.64 -6.17 16.99
C GLY A 55 -2.15 -6.00 16.79
N LYS A 56 -2.54 -4.82 16.33
CA LYS A 56 -3.94 -4.49 16.01
C LYS A 56 -4.42 -5.24 14.78
N ASN A 57 -5.73 -5.48 14.69
CA ASN A 57 -6.39 -5.98 13.49
C ASN A 57 -6.52 -4.87 12.43
N GLU A 58 -5.39 -4.36 11.98
CA GLU A 58 -5.26 -3.31 10.97
C GLU A 58 -4.14 -3.71 9.99
N LEU A 59 -4.20 -3.20 8.77
CA LEU A 59 -3.08 -3.33 7.85
C LEU A 59 -1.96 -2.41 8.34
N VAL A 60 -0.83 -3.00 8.72
CA VAL A 60 0.30 -2.28 9.32
C VAL A 60 0.80 -1.19 8.37
N GLU A 61 0.76 0.06 8.83
CA GLU A 61 1.39 1.18 8.14
C GLU A 61 2.89 1.23 8.46
N VAL A 62 3.70 1.30 7.41
CA VAL A 62 5.11 1.64 7.56
C VAL A 62 5.19 3.15 7.79
N LYS A 63 5.17 3.59 9.05
CA LYS A 63 5.37 5.01 9.40
C LYS A 63 6.75 5.46 8.92
N ARG A 64 6.80 6.27 7.87
CA ARG A 64 8.02 6.96 7.43
C ARG A 64 8.20 8.24 8.24
N ASN A 65 9.43 8.51 8.68
CA ASN A 65 9.75 9.75 9.37
C ASN A 65 9.55 10.94 8.41
N ARG A 66 8.73 11.93 8.82
CA ARG A 66 8.36 13.09 8.00
C ARG A 66 9.56 13.90 7.52
N PHE A 67 10.60 14.01 8.36
CA PHE A 67 11.83 14.71 8.00
C PHE A 67 12.65 13.95 6.96
N LEU A 68 12.80 12.63 7.11
CA LEU A 68 13.48 11.80 6.10
C LEU A 68 12.70 11.79 4.78
N LYS A 69 11.36 11.81 4.84
CA LYS A 69 10.50 11.94 3.67
C LYS A 69 10.74 13.27 2.95
N PHE A 70 10.82 14.38 3.69
CA PHE A 70 11.16 15.69 3.13
C PHE A 70 12.57 15.71 2.51
N LEU A 71 13.55 15.07 3.17
CA LEU A 71 14.91 14.97 2.64
C LEU A 71 14.98 14.13 1.35
N GLY A 72 14.03 13.20 1.17
CA GLY A 72 13.87 12.42 -0.05
C GLY A 72 13.65 13.26 -1.31
N TYR A 73 13.03 14.45 -1.22
CA TYR A 73 12.85 15.32 -2.39
C TYR A 73 14.14 15.96 -2.91
N PHE A 74 15.22 15.94 -2.11
CA PHE A 74 16.56 16.36 -2.54
C PHE A 74 17.34 15.22 -3.19
N VAL A 75 16.80 13.99 -3.22
CA VAL A 75 17.48 12.82 -3.74
C VAL A 75 16.82 12.39 -5.05
N GLY A 76 17.55 12.52 -6.14
CA GLY A 76 17.11 12.09 -7.46
C GLY A 76 17.95 12.71 -8.58
N PRO A 77 17.93 12.14 -9.80
CA PRO A 77 18.79 12.61 -10.89
C PRO A 77 18.62 14.10 -11.21
N ILE A 78 17.38 14.59 -11.17
CA ILE A 78 17.04 15.99 -11.44
C ILE A 78 17.49 16.91 -10.28
N ALA A 79 17.24 16.49 -9.03
CA ALA A 79 17.67 17.24 -7.85
C ALA A 79 19.21 17.32 -7.78
N PHE A 80 19.93 16.26 -8.14
CA PHE A 80 21.39 16.26 -8.23
C PHE A 80 21.92 17.23 -9.28
N LEU A 81 21.27 17.37 -10.44
CA LEU A 81 21.65 18.38 -11.42
C LEU A 81 21.47 19.80 -10.89
N ILE A 82 20.36 20.08 -10.19
CA ILE A 82 20.12 21.38 -9.56
C ILE A 82 21.17 21.68 -8.48
N GLN A 83 21.50 20.68 -7.65
CA GLN A 83 22.55 20.81 -6.63
C GLN A 83 23.91 21.07 -7.26
N LEU A 84 24.25 20.38 -8.35
CA LEU A 84 25.48 20.62 -9.09
C LEU A 84 25.53 22.03 -9.67
N ALA A 85 24.42 22.53 -10.22
CA ALA A 85 24.29 23.90 -10.70
C ALA A 85 24.48 24.94 -9.57
N CYS A 86 23.89 24.70 -8.39
CA CYS A 86 24.15 25.53 -7.20
C CYS A 86 25.64 25.56 -6.83
N ILE A 87 26.31 24.41 -6.79
CA ILE A 87 27.74 24.32 -6.47
C ILE A 87 28.58 25.10 -7.49
N ILE A 88 28.29 24.93 -8.78
CA ILE A 88 28.99 25.65 -9.86
C ILE A 88 28.77 27.17 -9.72
N SER A 89 27.54 27.61 -9.46
CA SER A 89 27.22 29.04 -9.27
C SER A 89 27.98 29.66 -8.10
N ALA A 90 28.11 28.92 -7.00
CA ALA A 90 28.89 29.36 -5.83
C ALA A 90 30.39 29.49 -6.17
N ILE A 91 30.96 28.54 -6.92
CA ILE A 91 32.38 28.58 -7.35
C ILE A 91 32.66 29.79 -8.25
N VAL A 92 31.71 30.16 -9.10
CA VAL A 92 31.80 31.32 -10.01
C VAL A 92 31.61 32.65 -9.27
N ASN A 93 31.23 32.61 -7.98
CA ASN A 93 30.78 33.77 -7.19
C ASN A 93 29.55 34.47 -7.79
N ASP A 94 28.73 33.74 -8.54
CA ASP A 94 27.44 34.23 -9.04
C ASP A 94 26.37 33.99 -7.97
N TRP A 95 26.36 34.88 -6.98
CA TRP A 95 25.44 34.82 -5.86
C TRP A 95 23.98 35.00 -6.29
N PHE A 96 23.73 35.76 -7.37
CA PHE A 96 22.37 36.00 -7.85
C PHE A 96 21.77 34.70 -8.41
N ASN A 97 22.47 34.02 -9.32
CA ASN A 97 22.00 32.73 -9.82
C ASN A 97 22.00 31.66 -8.74
N PHE A 98 22.95 31.67 -7.80
CA PHE A 98 22.97 30.73 -6.67
C PHE A 98 21.68 30.80 -5.86
N PHE A 99 21.24 32.00 -5.44
CA PHE A 99 20.02 32.14 -4.65
C PHE A 99 18.75 31.82 -5.44
N ILE A 100 18.71 32.11 -6.75
CA ILE A 100 17.59 31.75 -7.62
C ILE A 100 17.46 30.22 -7.73
N ILE A 101 18.56 29.52 -8.02
CA ILE A 101 18.56 28.06 -8.20
C ILE A 101 18.27 27.37 -6.86
N LEU A 102 18.82 27.88 -5.75
CA LEU A 102 18.54 27.38 -4.40
C LEU A 102 17.05 27.58 -4.04
N GLY A 103 16.48 28.74 -4.34
CA GLY A 103 15.06 29.02 -4.15
C GLY A 103 14.17 28.09 -4.96
N LEU A 104 14.54 27.83 -6.23
CA LEU A 104 13.85 26.88 -7.10
C LEU A 104 13.88 25.46 -6.54
N LEU A 105 15.02 25.02 -5.99
CA LEU A 105 15.17 23.70 -5.36
C LEU A 105 14.23 23.54 -4.15
N PHE A 106 14.22 24.53 -3.25
CA PHE A 106 13.33 24.51 -2.08
C PHE A 106 11.86 24.59 -2.46
N LEU A 107 11.51 25.44 -3.43
CA LEU A 107 10.14 25.56 -3.92
C LEU A 107 9.63 24.24 -4.48
N ASN A 108 10.45 23.54 -5.27
CA ASN A 108 10.11 22.22 -5.82
C ASN A 108 9.90 21.19 -4.69
N ALA A 109 10.81 21.13 -3.72
CA ALA A 109 10.67 20.23 -2.57
C ALA A 109 9.40 20.51 -1.75
N ILE A 110 9.05 21.79 -1.54
CA ILE A 110 7.83 22.18 -0.84
C ILE A 110 6.57 21.78 -1.62
N ILE A 111 6.54 22.05 -2.93
CA ILE A 111 5.42 21.66 -3.80
C ILE A 111 5.24 20.13 -3.76
N GLY A 112 6.32 19.37 -3.96
CA GLY A 112 6.29 17.90 -3.89
C GLY A 112 5.79 17.39 -2.54
N TYR A 113 6.28 17.95 -1.43
CA TYR A 113 5.84 17.58 -0.07
C TYR A 113 4.35 17.86 0.16
N VAL A 114 3.85 19.04 -0.28
CA VAL A 114 2.44 19.41 -0.12
C VAL A 114 1.53 18.56 -1.00
N GLU A 115 1.92 18.29 -2.24
CA GLU A 115 1.16 17.42 -3.15
C GLU A 115 1.02 16.00 -2.57
N GLU A 116 2.10 15.45 -2.03
CA GLU A 116 2.09 14.11 -1.46
C GLU A 116 1.32 14.06 -0.13
N ALA A 117 1.47 15.07 0.74
CA ALA A 117 0.73 15.15 1.99
C ALA A 117 -0.79 15.26 1.77
N ARG A 118 -1.22 16.00 0.73
CA ARG A 118 -2.63 16.06 0.34
C ARG A 118 -3.14 14.69 -0.12
N ALA A 119 -2.35 13.96 -0.90
CA ALA A 119 -2.71 12.61 -1.33
C ALA A 119 -2.84 11.63 -0.16
N GLU A 120 -1.91 11.64 0.80
CA GLU A 120 -1.99 10.80 2.01
C GLU A 120 -3.22 11.13 2.86
N SER A 121 -3.49 12.43 3.10
CA SER A 121 -4.62 12.85 3.93
C SER A 121 -5.98 12.39 3.41
N ALA A 122 -6.16 12.35 2.08
CA ALA A 122 -7.39 11.87 1.46
C ALA A 122 -7.59 10.36 1.66
N VAL A 123 -6.50 9.59 1.67
CA VAL A 123 -6.54 8.15 1.95
C VAL A 123 -6.82 7.90 3.43
N ASP A 124 -6.22 8.68 4.33
CA ASP A 124 -6.44 8.55 5.78
C ASP A 124 -7.87 8.89 6.20
N ALA A 125 -8.49 9.91 5.60
CA ALA A 125 -9.89 10.26 5.84
C ALA A 125 -10.85 9.12 5.42
N LEU A 126 -10.56 8.44 4.32
CA LEU A 126 -11.33 7.25 3.90
C LEU A 126 -11.18 6.09 4.89
N ARG A 127 -10.01 5.91 5.50
CA ARG A 127 -9.75 4.86 6.49
C ARG A 127 -10.50 5.07 7.79
N GLN A 128 -10.51 6.30 8.32
CA GLN A 128 -11.22 6.61 9.56
C GLN A 128 -12.73 6.36 9.47
N THR A 129 -13.29 6.41 8.27
CA THR A 129 -14.70 6.13 8.00
C THR A 129 -15.01 4.62 7.97
N LEU A 130 -13.99 3.76 7.88
CA LEU A 130 -14.11 2.30 7.76
C LEU A 130 -13.85 1.54 9.07
N ALA A 131 -13.74 2.23 10.21
CA ALA A 131 -13.65 1.59 11.52
C ALA A 131 -14.96 0.85 11.83
N LEU A 132 -15.03 -0.40 11.38
CA LEU A 132 -16.16 -1.29 11.63
C LEU A 132 -16.20 -1.61 13.12
N LYS A 133 -17.36 -1.44 13.75
CA LYS A 133 -17.61 -1.97 15.10
C LYS A 133 -17.94 -3.45 15.01
N THR A 134 -17.56 -4.21 16.03
CA THR A 134 -17.82 -5.63 16.13
C THR A 134 -18.19 -6.03 17.55
N ARG A 135 -18.92 -7.13 17.69
CA ARG A 135 -19.37 -7.64 18.99
C ARG A 135 -18.55 -8.87 19.36
N CYS A 136 -17.87 -8.81 20.49
CA CYS A 136 -17.09 -9.91 21.02
C CYS A 136 -17.45 -10.21 22.48
N TRP A 137 -17.28 -11.46 22.89
CA TRP A 137 -17.33 -11.87 24.28
C TRP A 137 -15.97 -11.66 24.94
N ARG A 138 -15.95 -10.83 25.98
CA ARG A 138 -14.79 -10.59 26.85
C ARG A 138 -15.28 -10.47 28.29
N GLU A 139 -14.52 -11.01 29.24
CA GLU A 139 -14.87 -11.00 30.68
C GLU A 139 -16.29 -11.56 30.97
N GLY A 140 -16.75 -12.55 30.20
CA GLY A 140 -18.08 -13.15 30.38
C GLY A 140 -19.26 -12.27 29.93
N HIS A 141 -19.02 -11.17 29.23
CA HIS A 141 -20.07 -10.29 28.72
C HIS A 141 -19.87 -9.95 27.24
N LEU A 142 -20.99 -9.73 26.53
CA LEU A 142 -20.97 -9.27 25.15
C LEU A 142 -20.67 -7.77 25.11
N GLN A 143 -19.56 -7.39 24.47
CA GLN A 143 -19.10 -6.02 24.34
C GLN A 143 -18.98 -5.63 22.87
N GLU A 144 -19.32 -4.38 22.56
CA GLU A 144 -19.09 -3.80 21.22
C GLU A 144 -17.77 -3.04 21.24
N ILE A 145 -16.84 -3.46 20.38
CA ILE A 145 -15.49 -2.89 20.28
C ILE A 145 -15.20 -2.47 18.84
N ASP A 146 -14.19 -1.62 18.65
CA ASP A 146 -13.65 -1.40 17.31
C ASP A 146 -12.97 -2.68 16.81
N SER A 147 -13.25 -3.04 15.56
CA SER A 147 -12.66 -4.21 14.89
C SER A 147 -11.14 -4.22 14.91
N SER A 148 -10.48 -3.07 15.00
CA SER A 148 -9.03 -2.93 15.13
C SER A 148 -8.49 -3.50 16.45
N GLY A 149 -9.31 -3.56 17.49
CA GLY A 149 -8.98 -4.10 18.80
C GLY A 149 -9.11 -5.62 18.92
N LEU A 150 -9.51 -6.33 17.85
CA LEU A 150 -9.63 -7.78 17.84
C LEU A 150 -8.25 -8.46 17.85
N VAL A 151 -8.16 -9.53 18.63
CA VAL A 151 -6.98 -10.40 18.70
C VAL A 151 -7.34 -11.86 18.39
N PRO A 152 -6.38 -12.68 17.92
CA PRO A 152 -6.60 -14.12 17.81
C PRO A 152 -7.04 -14.72 19.15
N GLY A 153 -8.09 -15.55 19.13
CA GLY A 153 -8.73 -16.10 20.32
C GLY A 153 -9.99 -15.36 20.77
N ASP A 154 -10.25 -14.12 20.31
CA ASP A 154 -11.51 -13.44 20.61
C ASP A 154 -12.72 -14.24 20.10
N ILE A 155 -13.79 -14.27 20.89
CA ILE A 155 -15.05 -14.90 20.50
C ILE A 155 -15.98 -13.83 19.97
N ILE A 156 -16.17 -13.80 18.64
CA ILE A 156 -17.06 -12.84 17.97
C ILE A 156 -18.45 -13.43 17.76
N VAL A 157 -19.46 -12.56 17.75
CA VAL A 157 -20.85 -12.94 17.44
C VAL A 157 -21.20 -12.43 16.04
N LEU A 158 -21.52 -13.36 15.15
CA LEU A 158 -21.93 -13.08 13.77
C LEU A 158 -23.44 -13.22 13.66
N ARG A 159 -24.11 -12.17 13.17
CA ARG A 159 -25.56 -12.12 12.90
C ARG A 159 -25.84 -11.74 11.45
N LEU A 160 -27.09 -11.95 11.03
CA LEU A 160 -27.61 -11.44 9.78
C LEU A 160 -27.21 -9.97 9.54
N GLY A 161 -26.57 -9.70 8.40
CA GLY A 161 -26.14 -8.36 7.99
C GLY A 161 -24.76 -7.95 8.47
N ASP A 162 -24.15 -8.70 9.40
CA ASP A 162 -22.80 -8.38 9.87
C ASP A 162 -21.75 -8.65 8.80
N ILE A 163 -20.75 -7.76 8.75
CA ILE A 163 -19.50 -7.99 8.02
C ILE A 163 -18.54 -8.71 8.97
N VAL A 164 -17.95 -9.80 8.50
CA VAL A 164 -16.97 -10.57 9.27
C VAL A 164 -15.68 -9.75 9.44
N PRO A 165 -15.27 -9.41 10.68
CA PRO A 165 -14.22 -8.41 10.93
C PRO A 165 -12.78 -8.96 10.82
N ALA A 166 -12.61 -10.26 10.95
CA ALA A 166 -11.34 -10.98 10.92
C ALA A 166 -11.60 -12.44 10.50
N ASP A 167 -10.58 -13.17 10.06
CA ASP A 167 -10.78 -14.58 9.75
C ASP A 167 -11.03 -15.34 11.06
N ALA A 168 -12.10 -16.14 11.08
CA ALA A 168 -12.58 -16.81 12.27
C ALA A 168 -13.08 -18.22 11.94
N ARG A 169 -13.27 -19.04 12.96
CA ARG A 169 -13.78 -20.40 12.84
C ARG A 169 -15.06 -20.56 13.63
N LEU A 170 -16.09 -21.14 13.00
CA LEU A 170 -17.41 -21.26 13.61
C LEU A 170 -17.41 -22.29 14.73
N LEU A 171 -18.02 -21.92 15.86
CA LEU A 171 -18.07 -22.78 17.06
C LEU A 171 -19.34 -23.66 17.09
N GLY A 172 -20.34 -23.37 16.25
CA GLY A 172 -21.64 -24.04 16.29
C GLY A 172 -22.43 -23.74 17.56
N ILE A 173 -22.24 -22.54 18.12
CA ILE A 173 -22.90 -22.02 19.32
C ILE A 173 -23.65 -20.76 18.91
N ASP A 174 -24.90 -20.61 19.30
CA ASP A 174 -25.66 -19.38 19.07
C ASP A 174 -25.19 -18.25 20.00
N ALA A 175 -25.65 -17.01 19.78
CA ALA A 175 -25.31 -15.87 20.62
C ALA A 175 -25.68 -16.09 22.11
N SER A 176 -26.67 -16.94 22.41
CA SER A 176 -27.10 -17.29 23.78
C SER A 176 -26.23 -18.36 24.45
N GLY A 177 -25.27 -18.96 23.75
CA GLY A 177 -24.39 -19.99 24.33
C GLY A 177 -24.89 -21.43 24.17
N THR A 178 -26.01 -21.64 23.47
CA THR A 178 -26.55 -22.97 23.18
C THR A 178 -25.94 -23.54 21.89
N ASN A 179 -25.64 -24.85 21.88
CA ASN A 179 -25.23 -25.53 20.65
C ASN A 179 -26.33 -25.42 19.60
N THR A 180 -25.95 -25.14 18.35
CA THR A 180 -26.88 -24.93 17.24
C THR A 180 -26.37 -25.64 16.00
N ASP A 181 -27.24 -26.49 15.44
CA ASP A 181 -27.00 -27.19 14.16
C ASP A 181 -27.38 -26.33 12.94
N GLY A 182 -27.90 -25.13 13.16
CA GLY A 182 -28.26 -24.19 12.10
C GLY A 182 -27.04 -23.73 11.32
N ASP A 183 -27.10 -23.85 10.00
CA ASP A 183 -26.03 -23.38 9.12
C ASP A 183 -25.97 -21.84 9.07
N LEU A 184 -24.76 -21.30 8.91
CA LEU A 184 -24.54 -19.88 8.60
C LEU A 184 -24.41 -19.71 7.08
N LEU A 185 -25.20 -18.83 6.47
CA LEU A 185 -25.04 -18.47 5.05
C LEU A 185 -24.19 -17.21 4.94
N VAL A 186 -23.09 -17.31 4.20
CA VAL A 186 -22.11 -16.24 4.06
C VAL A 186 -21.91 -15.91 2.59
N ASP A 187 -22.05 -14.63 2.25
CA ASP A 187 -21.75 -14.07 0.95
C ASP A 187 -20.25 -13.81 0.82
N GLN A 188 -19.63 -14.57 -0.09
CA GLN A 188 -18.20 -14.50 -0.40
C GLN A 188 -17.95 -13.86 -1.78
N SER A 189 -18.93 -13.19 -2.37
CA SER A 189 -18.80 -12.54 -3.69
C SER A 189 -17.62 -11.59 -3.77
N ALA A 190 -17.28 -10.92 -2.66
CA ALA A 190 -16.10 -10.05 -2.57
C ALA A 190 -14.76 -10.79 -2.70
N LEU A 191 -14.71 -12.09 -2.39
CA LEU A 191 -13.50 -12.92 -2.42
C LEU A 191 -13.45 -13.81 -3.67
N THR A 192 -14.57 -14.46 -4.01
CA THR A 192 -14.62 -15.47 -5.08
C THR A 192 -15.23 -14.94 -6.37
N GLY A 193 -15.99 -13.83 -6.32
CA GLY A 193 -16.79 -13.33 -7.44
C GLY A 193 -18.11 -14.05 -7.64
N GLU A 194 -18.42 -15.07 -6.83
CA GLU A 194 -19.68 -15.82 -6.93
C GLU A 194 -20.76 -15.22 -6.03
N SER A 195 -21.93 -14.92 -6.60
CA SER A 195 -23.04 -14.27 -5.89
C SER A 195 -23.85 -15.20 -4.98
N LEU A 196 -23.65 -16.53 -5.08
CA LEU A 196 -24.40 -17.51 -4.31
C LEU A 196 -23.83 -17.60 -2.89
N PRO A 197 -24.66 -17.42 -1.83
CA PRO A 197 -24.19 -17.58 -0.46
C PRO A 197 -23.71 -19.01 -0.18
N VAL A 198 -22.56 -19.13 0.47
CA VAL A 198 -21.97 -20.41 0.86
C VAL A 198 -22.46 -20.80 2.25
N ARG A 199 -22.87 -22.04 2.39
CA ARG A 199 -23.29 -22.64 3.66
C ARG A 199 -22.08 -23.05 4.49
N LYS A 200 -22.03 -22.60 5.74
CA LYS A 200 -20.94 -22.83 6.69
C LYS A 200 -21.48 -23.48 7.96
N ARG A 201 -20.77 -24.49 8.44
CA ARG A 201 -21.09 -25.31 9.60
C ARG A 201 -20.08 -25.13 10.73
N LYS A 202 -20.36 -25.72 11.88
CA LYS A 202 -19.42 -25.83 13.00
C LYS A 202 -18.06 -26.35 12.50
N GLY A 203 -16.99 -25.65 12.85
CA GLY A 203 -15.63 -25.96 12.44
C GLY A 203 -15.18 -25.33 11.13
N ASP A 204 -16.10 -24.81 10.30
CA ASP A 204 -15.72 -24.16 9.06
C ASP A 204 -15.11 -22.76 9.32
N GLU A 205 -14.13 -22.38 8.49
CA GLU A 205 -13.58 -21.03 8.47
C GLU A 205 -14.53 -20.04 7.76
N VAL A 206 -14.63 -18.85 8.34
CA VAL A 206 -15.26 -17.65 7.76
C VAL A 206 -14.19 -16.58 7.57
N PHE A 207 -14.23 -15.90 6.43
CA PHE A 207 -13.18 -14.96 6.03
C PHE A 207 -13.59 -13.52 6.29
N SER A 208 -12.61 -12.70 6.63
CA SER A 208 -12.75 -11.24 6.74
C SER A 208 -13.37 -10.63 5.47
N SER A 209 -14.18 -9.57 5.64
CA SER A 209 -14.89 -8.85 4.56
C SER A 209 -16.00 -9.65 3.84
N THR A 210 -16.39 -10.81 4.36
CA THR A 210 -17.59 -11.53 3.91
C THR A 210 -18.82 -11.07 4.69
N VAL A 211 -20.02 -11.22 4.12
CA VAL A 211 -21.28 -10.73 4.74
C VAL A 211 -22.17 -11.89 5.13
N VAL A 212 -22.68 -11.89 6.35
CA VAL A 212 -23.63 -12.91 6.81
C VAL A 212 -25.01 -12.63 6.23
N LYS A 213 -25.54 -13.56 5.44
CA LYS A 213 -26.87 -13.47 4.79
C LYS A 213 -27.97 -14.19 5.54
N GLN A 214 -27.63 -15.16 6.39
CA GLN A 214 -28.61 -15.86 7.23
C GLN A 214 -27.91 -16.59 8.38
N GLY A 215 -28.62 -16.70 9.50
CA GLY A 215 -28.16 -17.42 10.69
C GLY A 215 -27.48 -16.51 11.70
N GLN A 216 -27.16 -17.10 12.84
CA GLN A 216 -26.45 -16.45 13.93
C GLN A 216 -25.56 -17.49 14.61
N GLN A 217 -24.27 -17.20 14.73
CA GLN A 217 -23.31 -18.09 15.38
C GLN A 217 -22.15 -17.32 16.01
N ARG A 218 -21.55 -17.90 17.05
CA ARG A 218 -20.26 -17.49 17.59
C ARG A 218 -19.12 -18.07 16.75
N ALA A 219 -18.07 -17.29 16.58
CA ALA A 219 -16.85 -17.71 15.92
C ALA A 219 -15.64 -17.32 16.77
N ILE A 220 -14.60 -18.13 16.75
CA ILE A 220 -13.31 -17.79 17.35
C ILE A 220 -12.40 -17.17 16.30
N VAL A 221 -11.84 -16.00 16.58
CA VAL A 221 -10.91 -15.33 15.67
C VAL A 221 -9.62 -16.13 15.57
N THR A 222 -9.23 -16.52 14.36
CA THR A 222 -8.01 -17.31 14.11
C THR A 222 -6.88 -16.44 13.59
N LYS A 223 -7.18 -15.49 12.69
CA LYS A 223 -6.18 -14.61 12.06
C LYS A 223 -6.69 -13.18 12.05
N THR A 224 -5.81 -12.22 12.36
CA THR A 224 -6.08 -10.78 12.36
C THR A 224 -5.10 -10.01 11.47
N GLY A 225 -5.50 -8.81 11.06
CA GLY A 225 -4.69 -7.86 10.30
C GLY A 225 -4.15 -8.46 9.00
N ILE A 226 -2.85 -8.29 8.78
CA ILE A 226 -2.13 -8.79 7.60
C ILE A 226 -2.18 -10.32 7.43
N LYS A 227 -2.42 -11.06 8.52
CA LYS A 227 -2.45 -12.53 8.49
C LYS A 227 -3.78 -13.08 8.00
N THR A 228 -4.84 -12.27 7.88
CA THR A 228 -6.12 -12.68 7.29
C THR A 228 -6.00 -12.99 5.80
N PHE A 229 -6.95 -13.71 5.22
CA PHE A 229 -6.98 -14.03 3.79
C PHE A 229 -6.99 -12.76 2.93
N ILE A 230 -7.91 -11.84 3.20
CA ILE A 230 -7.97 -10.52 2.55
C ILE A 230 -6.72 -9.69 2.88
N GLY A 231 -6.24 -9.74 4.13
CA GLY A 231 -5.05 -8.99 4.55
C GLY A 231 -3.79 -9.42 3.80
N ARG A 232 -3.58 -10.72 3.59
CA ARG A 232 -2.47 -11.24 2.78
C ARG A 232 -2.62 -10.85 1.32
N ALA A 233 -3.82 -10.96 0.75
CA ALA A 233 -4.08 -10.52 -0.61
C ALA A 233 -3.80 -9.01 -0.79
N ALA A 234 -4.29 -8.18 0.13
CA ALA A 234 -4.04 -6.74 0.13
C ALA A 234 -2.54 -6.42 0.29
N HIS A 235 -1.83 -7.17 1.15
CA HIS A 235 -0.40 -7.00 1.33
C HIS A 235 0.39 -7.37 0.08
N LEU A 236 0.05 -8.47 -0.60
CA LEU A 236 0.68 -8.86 -1.87
C LEU A 236 0.50 -7.76 -2.93
N ILE A 237 -0.72 -7.22 -3.08
CA ILE A 237 -1.01 -6.10 -3.99
C ILE A 237 -0.25 -4.83 -3.60
N ALA A 238 -0.10 -4.56 -2.29
CA ALA A 238 0.63 -3.39 -1.80
C ALA A 238 2.16 -3.55 -1.94
N SER A 239 2.66 -4.78 -1.85
CA SER A 239 4.10 -5.12 -1.93
C SER A 239 4.62 -5.09 -3.37
N THR A 240 3.75 -5.23 -4.37
CA THR A 240 4.08 -5.00 -5.77
C THR A 240 4.12 -3.49 -6.07
N GLN A 241 5.13 -2.80 -5.56
CA GLN A 241 5.47 -1.44 -5.97
C GLN A 241 6.35 -1.49 -7.22
N ASP A 242 5.74 -1.82 -8.35
CA ASP A 242 6.39 -1.54 -9.63
C ASP A 242 6.23 -0.04 -9.92
N GLU A 243 7.32 0.66 -10.27
CA GLU A 243 7.23 2.04 -10.74
C GLU A 243 6.23 2.08 -11.91
N GLY A 244 5.21 2.94 -11.79
CA GLY A 244 4.19 3.08 -12.83
C GLY A 244 4.85 3.31 -14.19
N HIS A 245 4.29 2.71 -15.25
CA HIS A 245 4.86 2.81 -16.60
C HIS A 245 5.13 4.26 -17.01
N PHE A 246 4.28 5.19 -16.55
CA PHE A 246 4.45 6.62 -16.74
C PHE A 246 5.70 7.20 -16.06
N GLN A 247 5.98 6.80 -14.81
CA GLN A 247 7.18 7.19 -14.09
C GLN A 247 8.45 6.68 -14.79
N LYS A 248 8.41 5.46 -15.33
CA LYS A 248 9.52 4.90 -16.15
C LYS A 248 9.77 5.74 -17.40
N ILE A 249 8.72 6.24 -18.06
CA ILE A 249 8.84 7.16 -19.21
C ILE A 249 9.45 8.50 -18.79
N ILE A 250 8.99 9.09 -17.68
CA ILE A 250 9.55 10.34 -17.14
C ILE A 250 11.05 10.17 -16.83
N ASN A 251 11.41 9.09 -16.14
CA ASN A 251 12.79 8.79 -15.79
C ASN A 251 13.65 8.62 -17.05
N ARG A 252 13.09 8.01 -18.12
CA ARG A 252 13.78 7.87 -19.41
C ARG A 252 13.97 9.21 -20.12
N ILE A 253 12.93 10.05 -20.19
CA ILE A 253 13.02 11.39 -20.80
C ILE A 253 14.00 12.26 -20.00
N GLY A 254 13.88 12.23 -18.67
CA GLY A 254 14.79 12.88 -17.75
C GLY A 254 16.22 12.48 -18.04
N ASN A 255 16.55 11.19 -17.94
CA ASN A 255 17.90 10.68 -18.21
C ASN A 255 18.41 11.04 -19.61
N PHE A 256 17.56 10.99 -20.63
CA PHE A 256 17.93 11.44 -21.98
C PHE A 256 18.33 12.92 -21.99
N LEU A 257 17.54 13.79 -21.35
CA LEU A 257 17.82 15.22 -21.23
C LEU A 257 19.11 15.48 -20.44
N ILE A 258 19.36 14.71 -19.37
CA ILE A 258 20.61 14.76 -18.58
C ILE A 258 21.81 14.44 -19.47
N VAL A 259 21.77 13.31 -20.19
CA VAL A 259 22.87 12.86 -21.06
C VAL A 259 23.10 13.87 -22.19
N PHE A 260 22.03 14.37 -22.80
CA PHE A 260 22.11 15.38 -23.86
C PHE A 260 22.72 16.69 -23.37
N THR A 261 22.34 17.13 -22.16
CA THR A 261 22.87 18.35 -21.53
C THR A 261 24.35 18.19 -21.21
N LEU A 262 24.76 17.04 -20.64
CA LEU A 262 26.16 16.74 -20.37
C LEU A 262 27.00 16.76 -21.66
N LEU A 263 26.48 16.20 -22.75
CA LEU A 263 27.14 16.23 -24.05
C LEU A 263 27.34 17.66 -24.56
N LEU A 264 26.31 18.50 -24.50
CA LEU A 264 26.40 19.91 -24.89
C LEU A 264 27.35 20.71 -23.99
N VAL A 265 27.35 20.46 -22.68
CA VAL A 265 28.29 21.07 -21.73
C VAL A 265 29.73 20.71 -22.09
N ILE A 266 30.01 19.43 -22.35
CA ILE A 266 31.34 18.98 -22.80
C ILE A 266 31.72 19.65 -24.12
N MET A 267 30.78 19.75 -25.07
CA MET A 267 31.02 20.42 -26.35
C MET A 267 31.37 21.91 -26.18
N ILE A 268 30.66 22.63 -25.31
CA ILE A 268 30.95 24.03 -24.98
C ILE A 268 32.33 24.16 -24.33
N ILE A 269 32.68 23.29 -23.39
CA ILE A 269 33.99 23.29 -22.72
C ILE A 269 35.10 23.07 -23.75
N ILE A 270 34.97 22.09 -24.65
CA ILE A 270 35.96 21.81 -25.70
C ILE A 270 36.08 23.00 -26.65
N PHE A 271 34.97 23.55 -27.14
CA PHE A 271 34.96 24.69 -28.05
C PHE A 271 35.66 25.92 -27.44
N GLN A 272 35.36 26.21 -26.18
CA GLN A 272 35.93 27.34 -25.47
C GLN A 272 37.41 27.12 -25.14
N PHE A 273 37.82 25.88 -24.86
CA PHE A 273 39.23 25.51 -24.66
C PHE A 273 40.06 25.65 -25.95
N VAL A 274 39.48 25.28 -27.11
CA VAL A 274 40.15 25.42 -28.42
C VAL A 274 40.21 26.89 -28.87
N SER A 275 39.15 27.67 -28.65
CA SER A 275 39.07 29.06 -29.13
C SER A 275 39.86 30.07 -28.30
N PHE A 276 40.11 29.81 -27.01
CA PHE A 276 40.71 30.78 -26.08
C PHE A 276 42.07 30.29 -25.54
N ARG A 277 42.97 29.81 -26.41
CA ARG A 277 44.29 29.32 -25.99
C ARG A 277 45.19 30.35 -25.29
N ASP A 278 44.93 31.65 -25.44
CA ASP A 278 45.87 32.73 -25.05
C ASP A 278 45.44 33.57 -23.82
N ASP A 279 44.32 33.26 -23.16
CA ASP A 279 43.80 34.04 -22.02
C ASP A 279 44.24 33.45 -20.64
N PRO A 280 44.47 34.27 -19.59
CA PRO A 280 44.86 33.76 -18.27
C PRO A 280 43.78 32.88 -17.65
N ILE A 281 44.21 31.72 -17.14
CA ILE A 281 43.41 30.58 -16.63
C ILE A 281 42.25 30.99 -15.71
N ARG A 282 42.42 32.03 -14.88
CA ARG A 282 41.37 32.50 -13.94
C ARG A 282 40.20 33.23 -14.59
N GLY A 283 40.43 34.00 -15.66
CA GLY A 283 39.35 34.68 -16.40
C GLY A 283 38.60 33.74 -17.33
N GLN A 284 39.25 32.65 -17.76
CA GLN A 284 38.72 31.67 -18.68
C GLN A 284 37.65 30.77 -18.02
N VAL A 285 37.85 30.37 -16.76
CA VAL A 285 36.89 29.52 -16.02
C VAL A 285 35.55 30.22 -15.83
N LEU A 286 35.53 31.50 -15.44
CA LEU A 286 34.29 32.27 -15.30
C LEU A 286 33.55 32.43 -16.64
N LYS A 287 34.29 32.65 -17.74
CA LYS A 287 33.72 32.76 -19.09
C LYS A 287 33.14 31.42 -19.60
N ILE A 288 33.72 30.28 -19.20
CA ILE A 288 33.23 28.94 -19.57
C ILE A 288 32.01 28.53 -18.72
N LEU A 289 32.05 28.78 -17.40
CA LEU A 289 31.04 28.27 -16.48
C LEU A 289 29.69 29.00 -16.60
N GLY A 290 29.67 30.27 -17.02
CA GLY A 290 28.42 31.02 -17.23
C GLY A 290 27.47 30.35 -18.24
N PRO A 291 27.88 30.16 -19.52
CA PRO A 291 27.07 29.47 -20.52
C PRO A 291 26.70 28.03 -20.13
N VAL A 292 27.62 27.32 -19.44
CA VAL A 292 27.37 25.96 -18.92
C VAL A 292 26.27 25.97 -17.86
N LEU A 293 26.28 26.94 -16.94
CA LEU A 293 25.27 27.09 -15.90
C LEU A 293 23.90 27.42 -16.51
N ILE A 294 23.84 28.36 -17.46
CA ILE A 294 22.59 28.74 -18.15
C ILE A 294 22.01 27.53 -18.87
N LEU A 295 22.83 26.78 -19.59
CA LEU A 295 22.41 25.56 -20.29
C LEU A 295 21.92 24.49 -19.31
N ALA A 296 22.66 24.25 -18.22
CA ALA A 296 22.31 23.24 -17.22
C ALA A 296 20.97 23.55 -16.56
N VAL A 297 20.70 24.82 -16.21
CA VAL A 297 19.42 25.23 -15.61
C VAL A 297 18.28 25.16 -16.63
N ALA A 298 18.51 25.60 -17.86
CA ALA A 298 17.50 25.59 -18.92
C ALA A 298 17.06 24.18 -19.32
N ALA A 299 17.93 23.19 -19.16
CA ALA A 299 17.64 21.80 -19.51
C ALA A 299 16.83 21.05 -18.44
N ILE A 300 16.56 21.64 -17.27
CA ILE A 300 15.84 20.96 -16.19
C ILE A 300 14.35 20.92 -16.53
N PRO A 301 13.72 19.74 -16.64
CA PRO A 301 12.32 19.64 -17.01
C PRO A 301 11.39 19.84 -15.79
N VAL A 302 11.52 20.96 -15.09
CA VAL A 302 10.81 21.24 -13.83
C VAL A 302 9.29 21.23 -14.01
N GLY A 303 8.80 21.63 -15.19
CA GLY A 303 7.36 21.70 -15.47
C GLY A 303 6.71 20.37 -15.86
N LEU A 304 7.48 19.32 -16.21
CA LEU A 304 6.90 18.06 -16.70
C LEU A 304 5.97 17.39 -15.67
N PRO A 305 6.35 17.23 -14.39
CA PRO A 305 5.47 16.61 -13.40
C PRO A 305 4.14 17.36 -13.23
N THR A 306 4.18 18.69 -13.19
CA THR A 306 3.00 19.54 -13.01
C THR A 306 2.07 19.49 -14.21
N VAL A 307 2.60 19.65 -15.44
CA VAL A 307 1.79 19.58 -16.67
C VAL A 307 1.10 18.23 -16.77
N MET A 308 1.79 17.16 -16.40
CA MET A 308 1.22 15.81 -16.40
C MET A 308 0.14 15.63 -15.34
N ALA A 309 0.37 16.08 -14.10
CA ALA A 309 -0.63 16.02 -13.04
C ALA A 309 -1.92 16.76 -13.44
N VAL A 310 -1.79 17.94 -14.05
CA VAL A 310 -2.93 18.71 -14.57
C VAL A 310 -3.61 17.97 -15.71
N THR A 311 -2.85 17.43 -16.67
CA THR A 311 -3.41 16.70 -17.81
C THR A 311 -4.16 15.44 -17.35
N MET A 312 -3.61 14.70 -16.39
CA MET A 312 -4.26 13.54 -15.78
C MET A 312 -5.52 13.94 -15.03
N ALA A 313 -5.51 15.05 -14.29
CA ALA A 313 -6.70 15.56 -13.59
C ALA A 313 -7.81 15.96 -14.58
N VAL A 314 -7.47 16.60 -15.68
CA VAL A 314 -8.42 16.94 -16.76
C VAL A 314 -8.96 15.66 -17.42
N GLY A 315 -8.10 14.68 -17.70
CA GLY A 315 -8.49 13.38 -18.24
C GLY A 315 -9.44 12.61 -17.32
N ALA A 316 -9.11 12.55 -16.02
CA ALA A 316 -9.97 11.94 -15.01
C ALA A 316 -11.31 12.67 -14.88
N ARG A 317 -11.32 14.00 -14.96
CA ARG A 317 -12.57 14.79 -15.01
C ARG A 317 -13.40 14.46 -16.25
N SER A 318 -12.78 14.31 -17.41
CA SER A 318 -13.46 13.89 -18.64
C SER A 318 -14.04 12.48 -18.53
N LEU A 319 -13.34 11.54 -17.87
CA LEU A 319 -13.85 10.21 -17.60
C LEU A 319 -15.01 10.22 -16.60
N ALA A 320 -14.92 11.05 -15.56
CA ALA A 320 -15.99 11.22 -14.58
C ALA A 320 -17.28 11.73 -15.22
N THR A 321 -17.20 12.64 -16.21
CA THR A 321 -18.39 13.07 -16.98
C THR A 321 -19.05 11.94 -17.77
N LYS A 322 -18.31 10.86 -18.06
CA LYS A 322 -18.81 9.64 -18.72
C LYS A 322 -19.17 8.53 -17.72
N GLN A 323 -19.38 8.86 -16.44
CA GLN A 323 -19.71 7.91 -15.37
C GLN A 323 -18.59 6.87 -15.09
N VAL A 324 -17.32 7.21 -15.38
CA VAL A 324 -16.16 6.38 -15.04
C VAL A 324 -15.33 7.06 -13.96
N ILE A 325 -15.22 6.42 -12.79
CA ILE A 325 -14.47 6.94 -11.64
C ILE A 325 -13.03 6.40 -11.68
N VAL A 326 -12.05 7.28 -11.82
CA VAL A 326 -10.63 6.94 -11.81
C VAL A 326 -10.09 6.97 -10.38
N LYS A 327 -9.70 5.80 -9.84
CA LYS A 327 -9.18 5.67 -8.46
C LYS A 327 -7.69 5.97 -8.34
N ARG A 328 -6.92 5.85 -9.43
CA ARG A 328 -5.48 6.16 -9.50
C ARG A 328 -5.17 6.87 -10.81
N LEU A 329 -4.65 8.09 -10.74
CA LEU A 329 -4.31 8.92 -11.91
C LEU A 329 -3.09 8.40 -12.69
N ALA A 330 -2.22 7.64 -12.04
CA ALA A 330 -1.01 7.05 -12.62
C ALA A 330 -1.17 5.59 -13.08
N ALA A 331 -2.41 5.05 -13.03
CA ALA A 331 -2.74 3.71 -13.49
C ALA A 331 -3.04 3.69 -14.99
#